data_AF-Q2IPE2-F1
#
_entry.id   AF-Q2IPE2-F1
#
_cell.length_a   1.000
_cell.length_b   1.000
_cell.length_c   1.000
_cell.angle_alpha   90.00
_cell.angle_beta   90.00
_cell.angle_gamma   90.00
#
_symmetry.space_group_name_H-M   'P 1'
#
loop_
_entity.id
_entity.type
_entity.pdbx_description
1 polymer ?
#
loop_
_entity_poly.entity_id
_entity_poly.type
_entity_poly.pdbx_seq_one_letter_code
_entity_poly.pdbx_strand_id
1 'polypeptide(L)'
;MKISAPAATALLIGSSLLLAACGGGGGGSTPGSSPAGTIGGAVVLGPVAGASVRAYALSGGAQGALLGEATADAAGRFTVSIGHHAGPVMLVATGGSYVDEATGASMALGSGDALGCAIPSVAADAATAGIQVTPLTSMARARAAAMPGGMTEANVAAANASVGAYFQAGDVLRVAPMDPTAAGAGAGATQDERGYGMALAAMSQEAMALGMTSSAGMATALAADASDGVMDGMMGATPVSMGGMGGMGGGMMAPSAGSSGLADAMRAFLASARNRSGLTADDLQACLAQLSGAGGQLPGAGGSGQGAGGTMTGTAFMGAMSGGTVTAYAVTGGARGQALGAAPLGAAGAFSVGLGPYAGPVMLEVAGATFVDEATGTAMPMASGDVLTACVPSVAAGATTSGVHVTPLTTMAQAMAQGTPGGMTTASAGAANAGVGSYFMAGDVLGTMPMDPSVAGSGAGATQDQRDHGMAIAAMSEYARTVGMTGSSSAMVTAMAEDASDGVMNGMMGGTGISMGGGGMMGGGPGMMAANAGTRGLSGAMTTFAGSAMNRSGVTAAGVQALVDQLAASSGTIP
;
A
#
# COMPACT_ATOMS: atom_id res chain seq x y z
N MET A 1 21.80 -14.89 90.81
CA MET A 1 20.57 -15.42 91.43
C MET A 1 19.87 -16.29 90.38
N LYS A 2 19.80 -17.62 90.61
CA LYS A 2 18.98 -18.68 89.95
C LYS A 2 18.91 -18.70 88.40
N ILE A 3 19.66 -19.55 87.69
CA ILE A 3 19.45 -21.00 87.36
C ILE A 3 18.47 -21.26 86.18
N SER A 4 19.04 -21.95 85.17
CA SER A 4 18.53 -22.97 84.21
C SER A 4 18.15 -22.62 82.75
N ALA A 5 18.73 -23.44 81.87
CA ALA A 5 18.76 -23.59 80.40
C ALA A 5 17.41 -24.05 79.75
N PRO A 6 17.30 -24.55 78.48
CA PRO A 6 18.28 -24.73 77.38
C PRO A 6 17.79 -24.42 75.91
N ALA A 7 18.76 -24.50 74.97
CA ALA A 7 18.74 -24.95 73.55
C ALA A 7 17.57 -24.67 72.58
N ALA A 8 17.87 -24.10 71.39
CA ALA A 8 17.60 -24.66 70.04
C ALA A 8 17.99 -23.72 68.87
N THR A 9 18.82 -24.25 67.95
CA THR A 9 18.71 -24.28 66.46
C THR A 9 18.58 -23.01 65.57
N ALA A 10 19.56 -22.90 64.64
CA ALA A 10 19.61 -22.30 63.28
C ALA A 10 19.33 -20.78 63.13
N LEU A 11 19.87 -20.01 62.18
CA LEU A 11 20.36 -20.24 60.81
C LEU A 11 21.33 -19.08 60.42
N LEU A 12 22.16 -19.30 59.38
CA LEU A 12 23.18 -18.44 58.77
C LEU A 12 22.88 -16.93 58.62
N ILE A 13 23.96 -16.09 58.61
CA ILE A 13 24.43 -15.20 57.52
C ILE A 13 25.47 -14.18 58.06
N GLY A 14 26.47 -13.82 57.23
CA GLY A 14 27.13 -12.50 57.23
C GLY A 14 28.63 -12.53 57.54
N SER A 15 29.52 -12.49 56.54
CA SER A 15 30.06 -11.28 55.85
C SER A 15 30.85 -10.34 56.75
N SER A 16 32.15 -10.13 56.44
CA SER A 16 32.83 -8.81 56.32
C SER A 16 34.37 -8.91 56.18
N LEU A 17 34.87 -8.45 55.01
CA LEU A 17 35.88 -7.38 54.81
C LEU A 17 37.35 -7.51 55.33
N LEU A 18 38.28 -7.54 54.35
CA LEU A 18 39.38 -6.59 54.06
C LEU A 18 40.86 -7.08 54.04
N LEU A 19 41.57 -6.51 53.03
CA LEU A 19 43.00 -6.20 52.84
C LEU A 19 43.93 -7.24 52.17
N ALA A 20 44.42 -6.91 50.95
CA ALA A 20 45.83 -6.60 50.63
C ALA A 20 46.07 -6.51 49.10
N ALA A 21 47.10 -5.76 48.70
CA ALA A 21 47.31 -5.18 47.37
C ALA A 21 48.36 -5.89 46.47
N CYS A 22 48.30 -5.54 45.18
CA CYS A 22 49.36 -5.43 44.15
C CYS A 22 49.94 -6.70 43.48
N GLY A 23 49.85 -6.73 42.13
CA GLY A 23 50.63 -7.61 41.24
C GLY A 23 49.95 -7.85 39.90
N GLY A 24 50.45 -7.25 38.81
CA GLY A 24 49.82 -7.23 37.48
C GLY A 24 49.99 -8.48 36.61
N GLY A 25 49.21 -8.54 35.53
CA GLY A 25 49.33 -9.53 34.44
C GLY A 25 48.16 -9.42 33.47
N GLY A 26 48.44 -9.02 32.22
CA GLY A 26 47.43 -8.80 31.19
C GLY A 26 46.65 -10.05 30.82
N GLY A 27 45.33 -9.92 30.73
CA GLY A 27 44.44 -10.85 30.06
C GLY A 27 43.59 -10.02 29.13
N GLY A 28 43.87 -10.10 27.82
CA GLY A 28 43.11 -9.41 26.80
C GLY A 28 41.63 -9.74 26.95
N SER A 29 40.82 -8.70 27.15
CA SER A 29 39.41 -8.79 26.86
C SER A 29 39.32 -9.19 25.39
N THR A 30 38.94 -10.44 25.14
CA THR A 30 38.39 -10.82 23.84
C THR A 30 37.34 -9.76 23.51
N PRO A 31 37.45 -9.03 22.39
CA PRO A 31 36.33 -8.21 21.95
C PRO A 31 35.13 -9.15 21.87
N GLY A 32 34.08 -8.85 22.63
CA GLY A 32 32.82 -9.54 22.46
C GLY A 32 32.49 -9.50 20.98
N SER A 33 32.34 -10.67 20.36
CA SER A 33 31.91 -10.76 18.98
C SER A 33 30.62 -9.95 18.86
N SER A 34 30.66 -8.84 18.12
CA SER A 34 29.43 -8.16 17.73
C SER A 34 28.46 -9.20 17.17
N PRO A 35 27.17 -9.17 17.55
CA PRO A 35 26.23 -10.18 17.08
C PRO A 35 26.23 -10.19 15.55
N ALA A 36 26.54 -11.34 14.95
CA ALA A 36 26.44 -11.52 13.51
C ALA A 36 24.96 -11.61 13.11
N GLY A 37 24.60 -10.99 11.99
CA GLY A 37 23.25 -11.04 11.45
C GLY A 37 22.86 -12.47 11.04
N THR A 38 21.57 -12.77 11.14
CA THR A 38 21.01 -14.08 10.79
C THR A 38 19.71 -13.94 10.02
N ILE A 39 19.46 -14.86 9.09
CA ILE A 39 18.17 -15.00 8.40
C ILE A 39 17.55 -16.34 8.78
N GLY A 40 16.40 -16.30 9.46
CA GLY A 40 15.62 -17.46 9.86
C GLY A 40 14.29 -17.54 9.11
N GLY A 41 13.86 -18.75 8.79
CA GLY A 41 12.71 -18.96 7.94
C GLY A 41 12.31 -20.42 7.78
N ALA A 42 11.46 -20.69 6.79
CA ALA A 42 11.04 -22.03 6.40
C ALA A 42 11.05 -22.22 4.88
N VAL A 43 11.41 -23.42 4.43
CA VAL A 43 11.27 -23.86 3.04
C VAL A 43 9.97 -24.66 2.91
N VAL A 44 9.06 -24.21 2.05
CA VAL A 44 7.68 -24.75 1.97
C VAL A 44 7.26 -25.02 0.52
N LEU A 45 7.05 -26.29 0.24
CA LEU A 45 6.33 -26.92 -0.87
C LEU A 45 5.61 -28.15 -0.28
N GLY A 46 5.02 -27.96 0.90
CA GLY A 46 5.13 -28.88 2.04
C GLY A 46 6.46 -28.64 2.79
N PRO A 47 6.53 -28.77 4.13
CA PRO A 47 7.78 -28.56 4.87
C PRO A 47 8.93 -29.38 4.26
N VAL A 48 9.96 -28.71 3.72
CA VAL A 48 11.04 -29.39 2.98
C VAL A 48 12.17 -29.75 3.93
N ALA A 49 12.22 -31.01 4.35
CA ALA A 49 13.22 -31.53 5.28
C ALA A 49 14.56 -31.76 4.59
N GLY A 50 15.66 -31.31 5.22
CA GLY A 50 17.02 -31.58 4.76
C GLY A 50 17.48 -30.76 3.55
N ALA A 51 16.73 -29.72 3.15
CA ALA A 51 17.16 -28.82 2.09
C ALA A 51 18.41 -28.02 2.50
N SER A 52 19.39 -27.86 1.60
CA SER A 52 20.50 -26.91 1.77
C SER A 52 20.01 -25.52 1.39
N VAL A 53 20.03 -24.58 2.35
CA VAL A 53 19.61 -23.20 2.17
C VAL A 53 20.85 -22.31 2.15
N ARG A 54 21.14 -21.73 0.99
CA ARG A 54 22.31 -20.88 0.75
C ARG A 54 21.87 -19.43 0.61
N ALA A 55 22.49 -18.53 1.39
CA ALA A 55 22.25 -17.10 1.33
C ALA A 55 23.36 -16.41 0.52
N TYR A 56 22.97 -15.61 -0.48
CA TYR A 56 23.89 -14.84 -1.31
C TYR A 56 23.59 -13.35 -1.19
N ALA A 57 24.62 -12.52 -1.16
CA ALA A 57 24.46 -11.09 -1.38
C ALA A 57 23.95 -10.85 -2.80
N LEU A 58 23.10 -9.84 -2.98
CA LEU A 58 22.74 -9.34 -4.29
C LEU A 58 23.56 -8.08 -4.59
N SER A 59 24.26 -8.08 -5.73
CA SER A 59 25.13 -6.97 -6.16
C SER A 59 24.90 -6.68 -7.63
N GLY A 60 24.64 -5.42 -7.97
CA GLY A 60 24.36 -5.00 -9.35
C GLY A 60 23.17 -5.73 -9.99
N GLY A 61 22.19 -6.16 -9.17
CA GLY A 61 21.01 -6.88 -9.65
C GLY A 61 21.22 -8.37 -9.91
N ALA A 62 22.38 -8.93 -9.57
CA ALA A 62 22.67 -10.34 -9.77
C ALA A 62 23.13 -11.01 -8.46
N GLN A 63 23.16 -12.35 -8.48
CA GLN A 63 23.74 -13.14 -7.41
C GLN A 63 25.22 -12.79 -7.24
N GLY A 64 25.59 -12.38 -6.03
CA GLY A 64 26.95 -12.07 -5.61
C GLY A 64 27.54 -13.15 -4.70
N ALA A 65 28.32 -12.72 -3.71
CA ALA A 65 29.05 -13.60 -2.80
C ALA A 65 28.11 -14.45 -1.93
N LEU A 66 28.50 -15.70 -1.67
CA LEU A 66 27.86 -16.54 -0.66
C LEU A 66 28.14 -15.96 0.74
N LEU A 67 27.08 -15.70 1.50
CA LEU A 67 27.14 -15.17 2.86
C LEU A 67 27.16 -16.29 3.89
N GLY A 68 26.38 -17.35 3.65
CA GLY A 68 26.28 -18.48 4.55
C GLY A 68 25.38 -19.59 4.01
N GLU A 69 25.36 -20.70 4.73
CA GLU A 69 24.57 -21.89 4.40
C GLU A 69 24.05 -22.54 5.67
N ALA A 70 22.86 -23.14 5.60
CA ALA A 70 22.28 -23.97 6.66
C ALA A 70 21.47 -25.12 6.05
N THR A 71 21.16 -26.13 6.85
CA THR A 71 20.27 -27.22 6.45
C THR A 71 18.91 -27.05 7.14
N ALA A 72 17.83 -27.18 6.37
CA ALA A 72 16.48 -27.13 6.89
C ALA A 72 16.16 -28.37 7.75
N ASP A 73 15.50 -28.17 8.89
CA ASP A 73 15.09 -29.23 9.80
C ASP A 73 13.87 -30.03 9.26
N ALA A 74 13.37 -30.98 10.04
CA ALA A 74 12.21 -31.79 9.65
C ALA A 74 10.90 -31.01 9.44
N ALA A 75 10.81 -29.78 9.98
CA ALA A 75 9.71 -28.85 9.76
C ALA A 75 10.04 -27.82 8.67
N GLY A 76 11.11 -28.03 7.90
CA GLY A 76 11.58 -27.13 6.85
C GLY A 76 12.21 -25.84 7.38
N ARG A 77 12.42 -25.69 8.69
CA ARG A 77 12.95 -24.45 9.28
C ARG A 77 14.45 -24.38 9.15
N PHE A 78 14.96 -23.17 8.91
CA PHE A 78 16.39 -22.91 8.81
C PHE A 78 16.77 -21.63 9.56
N THR A 79 18.06 -21.49 9.85
CA THR A 79 18.66 -20.22 10.26
C THR A 79 20.07 -20.14 9.67
N VAL A 80 20.29 -19.18 8.78
CA VAL A 80 21.57 -18.93 8.10
C VAL A 80 22.24 -17.72 8.73
N SER A 81 23.52 -17.83 9.10
CA SER A 81 24.32 -16.66 9.47
C SER A 81 24.74 -15.90 8.21
N ILE A 82 24.57 -14.58 8.21
CA ILE A 82 24.97 -13.69 7.09
C ILE A 82 26.12 -12.75 7.48
N GLY A 83 26.73 -12.96 8.66
CA GLY A 83 27.80 -12.10 9.15
C GLY A 83 27.32 -10.67 9.33
N HIS A 84 28.15 -9.71 8.91
CA HIS A 84 27.86 -8.27 9.01
C HIS A 84 27.22 -7.69 7.74
N HIS A 85 26.64 -8.54 6.89
CA HIS A 85 26.06 -8.11 5.61
C HIS A 85 24.85 -7.18 5.82
N ALA A 86 24.77 -6.13 5.01
CA ALA A 86 23.60 -5.26 4.88
C ALA A 86 23.23 -5.09 3.41
N GLY A 87 21.93 -4.95 3.14
CA GLY A 87 21.39 -4.81 1.79
C GLY A 87 20.69 -6.07 1.28
N PRO A 88 20.40 -6.17 -0.02
CA PRO A 88 19.57 -7.26 -0.57
C PRO A 88 20.26 -8.62 -0.46
N VAL A 89 19.45 -9.64 -0.19
CA VAL A 89 19.91 -11.04 -0.03
C VAL A 89 19.00 -11.98 -0.81
N MET A 90 19.58 -12.97 -1.45
CA MET A 90 18.86 -14.04 -2.13
C MET A 90 19.07 -15.36 -1.39
N LEU A 91 17.99 -16.07 -1.11
CA LEU A 91 18.04 -17.43 -0.59
C LEU A 91 17.75 -18.43 -1.71
N VAL A 92 18.51 -19.53 -1.72
CA VAL A 92 18.31 -20.66 -2.63
C VAL A 92 18.29 -21.93 -1.80
N ALA A 93 17.19 -22.67 -1.86
CA ALA A 93 17.02 -23.96 -1.24
C ALA A 93 17.10 -25.07 -2.31
N THR A 94 18.00 -26.03 -2.13
CA THR A 94 18.16 -27.18 -3.02
C THR A 94 18.20 -28.50 -2.23
N GLY A 95 17.82 -29.60 -2.89
CA GLY A 95 17.71 -30.90 -2.25
C GLY A 95 16.63 -30.99 -1.17
N GLY A 96 16.69 -32.04 -0.36
CA GLY A 96 15.68 -32.33 0.65
C GLY A 96 14.45 -33.07 0.11
N SER A 97 13.50 -33.35 0.98
CA SER A 97 12.25 -34.02 0.65
C SER A 97 11.06 -33.39 1.38
N TYR A 98 9.88 -33.52 0.77
CA TYR A 98 8.62 -32.98 1.27
C TYR A 98 7.50 -34.01 1.07
N VAL A 99 6.36 -33.76 1.70
CA VAL A 99 5.12 -34.51 1.42
C VAL A 99 4.27 -33.64 0.51
N ASP A 100 4.02 -34.11 -0.69
CA ASP A 100 3.22 -33.40 -1.67
C ASP A 100 1.75 -33.30 -1.21
N GLU A 101 1.18 -32.09 -1.26
CA GLU A 101 -0.11 -31.81 -0.66
C GLU A 101 -1.23 -32.60 -1.34
N ALA A 102 -1.23 -32.66 -2.67
CA ALA A 102 -2.29 -33.27 -3.45
C ALA A 102 -2.19 -34.81 -3.49
N THR A 103 -1.00 -35.40 -3.60
CA THR A 103 -0.84 -36.86 -3.66
C THR A 103 -0.64 -37.50 -2.29
N GLY A 104 -0.09 -36.77 -1.32
CA GLY A 104 0.36 -37.30 -0.03
C GLY A 104 1.60 -38.18 -0.11
N ALA A 105 2.24 -38.27 -1.28
CA ALA A 105 3.49 -39.00 -1.45
C ALA A 105 4.68 -38.17 -0.95
N SER A 106 5.70 -38.85 -0.44
CA SER A 106 6.98 -38.18 -0.17
C SER A 106 7.74 -38.02 -1.49
N MET A 107 8.10 -36.78 -1.81
CA MET A 107 8.84 -36.39 -3.01
C MET A 107 10.17 -35.76 -2.63
N ALA A 108 11.19 -35.92 -3.47
CA ALA A 108 12.45 -35.22 -3.34
C ALA A 108 12.43 -33.95 -4.21
N LEU A 109 13.07 -32.88 -3.74
CA LEU A 109 13.36 -31.75 -4.61
C LEU A 109 14.40 -32.22 -5.64
N GLY A 110 14.04 -32.21 -6.92
CA GLY A 110 14.87 -32.76 -8.00
C GLY A 110 16.23 -32.07 -8.08
N SER A 111 17.25 -32.75 -8.64
CA SER A 111 18.62 -32.19 -8.73
C SER A 111 18.72 -30.91 -9.59
N GLY A 112 17.69 -30.60 -10.38
CA GLY A 112 17.56 -29.36 -11.15
C GLY A 112 16.50 -28.40 -10.61
N ASP A 113 15.78 -28.77 -9.55
CA ASP A 113 14.76 -27.93 -8.94
C ASP A 113 15.38 -27.14 -7.78
N ALA A 114 14.94 -25.89 -7.63
CA ALA A 114 15.33 -25.04 -6.53
C ALA A 114 14.15 -24.15 -6.14
N LEU A 115 13.94 -23.97 -4.84
CA LEU A 115 13.09 -22.91 -4.34
C LEU A 115 13.97 -21.71 -3.96
N GLY A 116 13.45 -20.52 -4.10
CA GLY A 116 14.18 -19.32 -3.74
C GLY A 116 13.30 -18.18 -3.30
N CYS A 117 13.94 -17.20 -2.68
CA CYS A 117 13.33 -15.90 -2.42
C CYS A 117 14.41 -14.83 -2.58
N ALA A 118 13.99 -13.60 -2.83
CA ALA A 118 14.85 -12.43 -2.73
C ALA A 118 14.27 -11.49 -1.69
N ILE A 119 15.12 -11.04 -0.76
CA ILE A 119 14.80 -10.14 0.34
C ILE A 119 15.33 -8.76 -0.06
N PRO A 120 14.48 -7.71 -0.10
CA PRO A 120 14.87 -6.38 -0.60
C PRO A 120 16.05 -5.79 0.15
N SER A 121 16.07 -5.95 1.48
CA SER A 121 17.16 -5.48 2.32
C SER A 121 17.17 -6.19 3.66
N VAL A 122 18.36 -6.44 4.18
CA VAL A 122 18.59 -6.79 5.59
C VAL A 122 19.50 -5.74 6.22
N ALA A 123 19.25 -5.38 7.47
CA ALA A 123 20.14 -4.51 8.20
C ALA A 123 21.38 -5.29 8.68
N ALA A 124 22.54 -4.62 8.74
CA ALA A 124 23.75 -5.21 9.32
C ALA A 124 23.44 -5.72 10.74
N ASP A 125 23.97 -6.89 11.06
CA ASP A 125 23.90 -7.49 12.41
C ASP A 125 22.47 -7.82 12.90
N ALA A 126 21.46 -7.70 12.02
CA ALA A 126 20.07 -7.94 12.38
C ALA A 126 19.68 -9.43 12.31
N ALA A 127 18.81 -9.83 13.23
CA ALA A 127 18.10 -11.11 13.16
C ALA A 127 16.81 -10.92 12.35
N THR A 128 16.83 -11.34 11.09
CA THR A 128 15.65 -11.34 10.21
C THR A 128 14.98 -12.70 10.31
N ALA A 129 13.78 -12.79 10.87
CA ALA A 129 13.06 -14.05 11.05
C ALA A 129 11.77 -14.10 10.21
N GLY A 130 11.19 -15.30 10.09
CA GLY A 130 9.90 -15.52 9.45
C GLY A 130 9.92 -15.51 7.92
N ILE A 131 11.09 -15.65 7.30
CA ILE A 131 11.21 -15.66 5.84
C ILE A 131 10.64 -16.95 5.26
N GLN A 132 9.76 -16.85 4.27
CA GLN A 132 9.25 -17.99 3.52
C GLN A 132 10.06 -18.20 2.24
N VAL A 133 10.46 -19.44 1.98
CA VAL A 133 11.08 -19.89 0.73
C VAL A 133 10.11 -20.89 0.08
N THR A 134 9.32 -20.41 -0.88
CA THR A 134 8.18 -21.13 -1.46
C THR A 134 8.15 -20.98 -2.99
N PRO A 135 7.25 -21.69 -3.69
CA PRO A 135 6.97 -21.41 -5.10
C PRO A 135 6.65 -19.95 -5.38
N LEU A 136 5.81 -19.28 -4.58
CA LEU A 136 5.45 -17.88 -4.82
C LEU A 136 6.66 -16.95 -4.69
N THR A 137 7.51 -17.14 -3.68
CA THR A 137 8.73 -16.34 -3.57
C THR A 137 9.74 -16.67 -4.67
N SER A 138 9.67 -17.88 -5.24
CA SER A 138 10.50 -18.28 -6.38
C SER A 138 10.05 -17.57 -7.65
N MET A 139 8.74 -17.44 -7.88
CA MET A 139 8.15 -16.64 -8.95
C MET A 139 8.54 -15.16 -8.82
N ALA A 140 8.43 -14.60 -7.61
CA ALA A 140 8.84 -13.22 -7.35
C ALA A 140 10.33 -13.01 -7.60
N ARG A 141 11.19 -13.93 -7.16
CA ARG A 141 12.63 -13.89 -7.45
C ARG A 141 12.91 -13.95 -8.95
N ALA A 142 12.27 -14.85 -9.68
CA ALA A 142 12.46 -15.00 -11.13
C ALA A 142 12.05 -13.73 -11.88
N ARG A 143 10.91 -13.14 -11.50
CA ARG A 143 10.48 -11.85 -12.04
C ARG A 143 11.46 -10.72 -11.73
N ALA A 144 11.90 -10.59 -10.48
CA ALA A 144 12.90 -9.58 -10.12
C ALA A 144 14.19 -9.73 -10.93
N ALA A 145 14.62 -10.96 -11.22
CA ALA A 145 15.81 -11.23 -12.03
C ALA A 145 15.63 -10.84 -13.51
N ALA A 146 14.42 -10.95 -14.05
CA ALA A 146 14.10 -10.59 -15.44
C ALA A 146 13.79 -9.10 -15.64
N MET A 147 13.50 -8.35 -14.56
CA MET A 147 13.28 -6.91 -14.63
C MET A 147 14.56 -6.14 -15.06
N PRO A 148 14.42 -4.98 -15.71
CA PRO A 148 15.56 -4.13 -16.04
C PRO A 148 16.43 -3.82 -14.81
N GLY A 149 17.73 -4.08 -14.90
CA GLY A 149 18.66 -3.92 -13.78
C GLY A 149 18.69 -5.09 -12.80
N GLY A 150 17.93 -6.17 -13.03
CA GLY A 150 17.95 -7.40 -12.25
C GLY A 150 17.37 -7.25 -10.84
N MET A 151 17.79 -8.12 -9.91
CA MET A 151 17.36 -8.17 -8.52
C MET A 151 17.93 -7.02 -7.66
N THR A 152 17.61 -5.78 -8.03
CA THR A 152 17.80 -4.60 -7.17
C THR A 152 16.81 -4.65 -6.00
N GLU A 153 17.08 -3.93 -4.91
CA GLU A 153 16.15 -3.81 -3.78
C GLU A 153 14.72 -3.43 -4.24
N ALA A 154 14.62 -2.44 -5.15
CA ALA A 154 13.35 -1.99 -5.70
C ALA A 154 12.65 -3.07 -6.55
N ASN A 155 13.38 -3.77 -7.43
CA ASN A 155 12.79 -4.82 -8.27
C ASN A 155 12.39 -6.04 -7.45
N VAL A 156 13.17 -6.40 -6.43
CA VAL A 156 12.86 -7.48 -5.50
C VAL A 156 11.59 -7.15 -4.70
N ALA A 157 11.50 -5.94 -4.14
CA ALA A 157 10.28 -5.49 -3.47
C ALA A 157 9.09 -5.54 -4.44
N ALA A 158 9.27 -5.09 -5.68
CA ALA A 158 8.22 -5.00 -6.70
C ALA A 158 7.67 -6.36 -7.10
N ALA A 159 8.55 -7.33 -7.33
CA ALA A 159 8.16 -8.66 -7.70
C ALA A 159 7.49 -9.42 -6.54
N ASN A 160 7.96 -9.24 -5.30
CA ASN A 160 7.30 -9.86 -4.13
C ASN A 160 5.87 -9.34 -3.95
N ALA A 161 5.67 -8.03 -4.08
CA ALA A 161 4.34 -7.43 -3.96
C ALA A 161 3.41 -7.78 -5.14
N SER A 162 3.92 -7.83 -6.37
CA SER A 162 3.10 -8.20 -7.53
C SER A 162 2.59 -9.64 -7.46
N VAL A 163 3.46 -10.58 -7.04
CA VAL A 163 3.08 -11.98 -6.84
C VAL A 163 2.12 -12.11 -5.65
N GLY A 164 2.39 -11.44 -4.52
CA GLY A 164 1.51 -11.46 -3.36
C GLY A 164 0.11 -10.94 -3.67
N ALA A 165 0.00 -9.84 -4.41
CA ALA A 165 -1.28 -9.31 -4.87
C ALA A 165 -1.98 -10.27 -5.82
N TYR A 166 -1.25 -10.87 -6.78
CA TYR A 166 -1.83 -11.79 -7.77
C TYR A 166 -2.42 -13.05 -7.15
N PHE A 167 -1.83 -13.57 -6.07
CA PHE A 167 -2.30 -14.78 -5.38
C PHE A 167 -3.16 -14.52 -4.14
N GLN A 168 -3.46 -13.26 -3.80
CA GLN A 168 -4.14 -12.90 -2.54
C GLN A 168 -3.39 -13.47 -1.31
N ALA A 169 -2.07 -13.34 -1.32
CA ALA A 169 -1.15 -13.91 -0.33
C ALA A 169 -0.44 -12.84 0.53
N GLY A 170 -0.79 -11.55 0.35
CA GLY A 170 -0.19 -10.45 1.09
C GLY A 170 1.33 -10.35 0.90
N ASP A 171 2.08 -10.26 2.00
CA ASP A 171 3.54 -10.29 1.99
C ASP A 171 4.06 -11.73 1.87
N VAL A 172 4.35 -12.17 0.64
CA VAL A 172 4.83 -13.53 0.35
C VAL A 172 6.12 -13.92 1.06
N LEU A 173 6.91 -12.96 1.55
CA LEU A 173 8.12 -13.24 2.33
C LEU A 173 7.82 -13.50 3.81
N ARG A 174 6.76 -12.92 4.38
CA ARG A 174 6.52 -12.90 5.84
C ARG A 174 5.25 -13.63 6.26
N VAL A 175 4.24 -13.69 5.40
CA VAL A 175 3.03 -14.47 5.63
C VAL A 175 3.39 -15.94 5.50
N ALA A 176 3.22 -16.71 6.58
CA ALA A 176 3.43 -18.15 6.53
C ALA A 176 2.25 -18.82 5.81
N PRO A 177 2.46 -19.65 4.77
CA PRO A 177 1.35 -20.35 4.13
C PRO A 177 0.67 -21.29 5.13
N MET A 178 -0.66 -21.27 5.17
CA MET A 178 -1.44 -22.25 5.92
C MET A 178 -1.20 -23.65 5.34
N ASP A 179 -0.96 -24.66 6.18
CA ASP A 179 -0.93 -26.07 5.75
C ASP A 179 -2.37 -26.58 5.53
N PRO A 180 -2.79 -26.83 4.28
CA PRO A 180 -4.17 -27.23 4.03
C PRO A 180 -4.43 -28.72 4.32
N THR A 181 -3.39 -29.49 4.59
CA THR A 181 -3.47 -30.91 4.96
C THR A 181 -3.58 -31.10 6.48
N ALA A 182 -3.34 -30.04 7.26
CA ALA A 182 -3.56 -30.02 8.69
C ALA A 182 -5.05 -29.83 9.02
N ALA A 183 -5.57 -30.67 9.93
CA ALA A 183 -6.97 -30.67 10.29
C ALA A 183 -7.40 -29.35 10.96
N GLY A 184 -8.38 -28.66 10.37
CA GLY A 184 -8.94 -27.41 10.91
C GLY A 184 -8.06 -26.17 10.75
N ALA A 185 -6.98 -26.24 9.98
CA ALA A 185 -6.03 -25.13 9.82
C ALA A 185 -6.66 -23.83 9.29
N GLY A 186 -7.79 -23.92 8.57
CA GLY A 186 -8.48 -22.75 8.02
C GLY A 186 -9.16 -21.87 9.05
N ALA A 187 -9.57 -22.42 10.21
CA ALA A 187 -10.35 -21.67 11.21
C ALA A 187 -9.55 -20.54 11.89
N GLY A 188 -8.24 -20.72 12.04
CA GLY A 188 -7.34 -19.74 12.67
C GLY A 188 -6.50 -18.92 11.69
N ALA A 189 -6.46 -19.31 10.41
CA ALA A 189 -5.68 -18.62 9.39
C ALA A 189 -6.35 -17.32 8.94
N THR A 190 -5.55 -16.29 8.72
CA THR A 190 -5.94 -15.06 8.03
C THR A 190 -6.23 -15.32 6.55
N GLN A 191 -6.88 -14.37 5.87
CA GLN A 191 -7.20 -14.52 4.46
C GLN A 191 -5.94 -14.71 3.59
N ASP A 192 -4.86 -13.98 3.88
CA ASP A 192 -3.58 -14.09 3.17
C ASP A 192 -2.94 -15.47 3.38
N GLU A 193 -2.92 -15.98 4.61
CA GLU A 193 -2.36 -17.31 4.93
C GLU A 193 -3.14 -18.43 4.21
N ARG A 194 -4.47 -18.29 4.13
CA ARG A 194 -5.35 -19.22 3.40
C ARG A 194 -5.08 -19.17 1.91
N GLY A 195 -5.06 -17.97 1.31
CA GLY A 195 -4.80 -17.77 -0.11
C GLY A 195 -3.44 -18.33 -0.52
N TYR A 196 -2.41 -18.03 0.28
CA TYR A 196 -1.05 -18.52 0.06
C TYR A 196 -0.98 -20.05 0.15
N GLY A 197 -1.42 -20.64 1.27
CA GLY A 197 -1.38 -22.10 1.45
C GLY A 197 -2.14 -22.86 0.37
N MET A 198 -3.29 -22.34 -0.03
CA MET A 198 -4.14 -22.94 -1.06
C MET A 198 -3.57 -22.77 -2.47
N ALA A 199 -2.86 -21.68 -2.75
CA ALA A 199 -2.13 -21.51 -4.01
C ALA A 199 -1.02 -22.57 -4.16
N LEU A 200 -0.27 -22.86 -3.08
CA LEU A 200 0.77 -23.90 -3.11
C LEU A 200 0.17 -25.29 -3.35
N ALA A 201 -0.92 -25.62 -2.64
CA ALA A 201 -1.63 -26.88 -2.85
C ALA A 201 -2.27 -27.00 -4.24
N ALA A 202 -2.73 -25.88 -4.83
CA ALA A 202 -3.22 -25.86 -6.20
C ALA A 202 -2.12 -26.19 -7.21
N MET A 203 -0.89 -25.71 -7.01
CA MET A 203 0.25 -26.07 -7.87
C MET A 203 0.57 -27.56 -7.80
N SER A 204 0.50 -28.15 -6.60
CA SER A 204 0.63 -29.60 -6.40
C SER A 204 -0.51 -30.37 -7.10
N GLN A 205 -1.74 -29.88 -7.00
CA GLN A 205 -2.91 -30.48 -7.64
C GLN A 205 -2.85 -30.42 -9.17
N GLU A 206 -2.38 -29.31 -9.73
CA GLU A 206 -2.18 -29.14 -11.17
C GLU A 206 -1.08 -30.07 -11.68
N ALA A 207 0.05 -30.16 -10.96
CA ALA A 207 1.12 -31.10 -11.30
C ALA A 207 0.64 -32.55 -11.34
N MET A 208 -0.18 -32.95 -10.35
CA MET A 208 -0.81 -34.28 -10.34
C MET A 208 -1.75 -34.47 -11.54
N ALA A 209 -2.60 -33.50 -11.84
CA ALA A 209 -3.56 -33.59 -12.95
C ALA A 209 -2.86 -33.74 -14.31
N LEU A 210 -1.71 -33.09 -14.47
CA LEU A 210 -0.85 -33.18 -15.65
C LEU A 210 0.03 -34.44 -15.67
N GLY A 211 0.00 -35.27 -14.63
CA GLY A 211 0.80 -36.50 -14.54
C GLY A 211 2.29 -36.25 -14.34
N MET A 212 2.67 -35.09 -13.80
CA MET A 212 4.06 -34.75 -13.52
C MET A 212 4.63 -35.66 -12.43
N THR A 213 5.91 -35.99 -12.54
CA THR A 213 6.62 -36.83 -11.55
C THR A 213 7.02 -36.08 -10.28
N SER A 214 6.96 -34.74 -10.30
CA SER A 214 7.30 -33.85 -9.20
C SER A 214 6.52 -32.55 -9.28
N SER A 215 5.89 -32.14 -8.18
CA SER A 215 5.24 -30.83 -8.07
C SER A 215 6.24 -29.67 -8.00
N ALA A 216 7.49 -29.92 -7.61
CA ALA A 216 8.56 -28.92 -7.69
C ALA A 216 8.84 -28.48 -9.13
N GLY A 217 8.68 -29.38 -10.10
CA GLY A 217 8.79 -29.05 -11.52
C GLY A 217 7.73 -28.02 -11.96
N MET A 218 6.52 -28.11 -11.40
CA MET A 218 5.45 -27.14 -11.68
C MET A 218 5.79 -25.77 -11.07
N ALA A 219 6.33 -25.74 -9.85
CA ALA A 219 6.81 -24.50 -9.24
C ALA A 219 7.93 -23.85 -10.07
N THR A 220 8.88 -24.64 -10.59
CA THR A 220 9.93 -24.16 -11.49
C THR A 220 9.35 -23.60 -12.78
N ALA A 221 8.37 -24.27 -13.39
CA ALA A 221 7.71 -23.80 -14.61
C ALA A 221 6.92 -22.51 -14.38
N LEU A 222 6.13 -22.41 -13.30
CA LEU A 222 5.43 -21.18 -12.94
C LEU A 222 6.37 -20.02 -12.62
N ALA A 223 7.55 -20.28 -12.04
CA ALA A 223 8.55 -19.25 -11.83
C ALA A 223 9.16 -18.75 -13.15
N ALA A 224 9.35 -19.64 -14.13
CA ALA A 224 9.76 -19.29 -15.48
C ALA A 224 8.70 -18.46 -16.21
N ASP A 225 7.43 -18.86 -16.12
CA ASP A 225 6.26 -18.16 -16.67
C ASP A 225 6.16 -16.74 -16.08
N ALA A 226 6.14 -16.63 -14.74
CA ALA A 226 6.05 -15.34 -14.04
C ALA A 226 7.16 -14.33 -14.35
N SER A 227 8.29 -14.80 -14.90
CA SER A 227 9.50 -13.99 -15.04
C SER A 227 9.31 -12.79 -15.95
N ASP A 228 8.51 -12.91 -17.01
CA ASP A 228 8.38 -11.86 -18.03
C ASP A 228 7.33 -10.80 -17.70
N GLY A 229 6.48 -11.04 -16.70
CA GLY A 229 5.37 -10.15 -16.43
C GLY A 229 4.01 -10.84 -16.37
N VAL A 230 3.88 -11.95 -17.10
CA VAL A 230 2.61 -12.54 -17.54
C VAL A 230 2.63 -14.03 -17.21
N MET A 231 1.53 -14.54 -16.68
CA MET A 231 1.31 -15.96 -16.46
C MET A 231 0.53 -16.54 -17.66
N ASP A 232 1.20 -16.71 -18.80
CA ASP A 232 0.58 -17.14 -20.07
C ASP A 232 1.21 -18.40 -20.68
N GLY A 233 1.96 -19.16 -19.87
CA GLY A 233 2.70 -20.34 -20.28
C GLY A 233 3.93 -20.02 -21.14
N MET A 234 4.33 -18.75 -21.24
CA MET A 234 5.49 -18.30 -21.98
C MET A 234 6.50 -17.58 -21.08
N MET A 235 7.76 -17.63 -21.49
CA MET A 235 8.83 -16.78 -20.99
C MET A 235 9.22 -15.86 -22.14
N GLY A 236 8.62 -14.67 -22.18
CA GLY A 236 8.66 -13.76 -23.30
C GLY A 236 7.99 -14.37 -24.52
N ALA A 237 8.78 -14.72 -25.54
CA ALA A 237 8.26 -15.40 -26.74
C ALA A 237 8.48 -16.93 -26.73
N THR A 238 9.05 -17.47 -25.65
CA THR A 238 9.45 -18.89 -25.58
C THR A 238 8.46 -19.68 -24.73
N PRO A 239 7.81 -20.73 -25.25
CA PRO A 239 6.94 -21.58 -24.43
C PRO A 239 7.69 -22.21 -23.24
N VAL A 240 7.08 -22.20 -22.06
CA VAL A 240 7.66 -22.83 -20.87
C VAL A 240 7.47 -24.34 -20.94
N SER A 241 8.55 -25.09 -20.71
CA SER A 241 8.50 -26.55 -20.61
C SER A 241 8.25 -26.97 -19.16
N MET A 242 7.29 -27.88 -18.96
CA MET A 242 6.99 -28.45 -17.63
C MET A 242 7.84 -29.68 -17.30
N GLY A 243 8.74 -30.10 -18.21
CA GLY A 243 9.73 -31.13 -17.92
C GLY A 243 10.91 -30.48 -17.20
N GLY A 244 11.12 -30.83 -15.92
CA GLY A 244 12.38 -30.53 -15.22
C GLY A 244 13.58 -30.87 -16.11
N MET A 245 14.69 -30.14 -15.93
CA MET A 245 15.87 -29.99 -16.81
C MET A 245 16.53 -31.32 -17.31
N GLY A 246 15.77 -32.14 -18.04
CA GLY A 246 15.96 -33.56 -18.30
C GLY A 246 14.90 -34.21 -19.21
N GLY A 247 13.84 -33.48 -19.61
CA GLY A 247 13.13 -33.72 -20.88
C GLY A 247 12.23 -34.96 -20.99
N MET A 248 11.94 -35.67 -19.91
CA MET A 248 11.02 -36.82 -19.95
C MET A 248 9.86 -36.64 -18.97
N GLY A 249 8.72 -36.16 -19.48
CA GLY A 249 7.42 -36.27 -18.80
C GLY A 249 6.53 -35.03 -18.73
N GLY A 250 6.96 -33.86 -19.18
CA GLY A 250 6.14 -32.64 -19.15
C GLY A 250 5.96 -32.05 -20.55
N GLY A 251 4.71 -31.81 -20.96
CA GLY A 251 4.40 -31.04 -22.16
C GLY A 251 4.79 -29.56 -22.04
N MET A 252 4.35 -28.75 -23.00
CA MET A 252 4.41 -27.29 -22.88
C MET A 252 3.33 -26.81 -21.91
N MET A 253 3.65 -25.78 -21.14
CA MET A 253 2.73 -25.17 -20.20
C MET A 253 1.53 -24.56 -20.93
N ALA A 254 0.33 -24.81 -20.42
CA ALA A 254 -0.88 -24.24 -21.00
C ALA A 254 -0.96 -22.73 -20.66
N PRO A 255 -1.53 -21.88 -21.53
CA PRO A 255 -1.63 -20.44 -21.24
C PRO A 255 -2.46 -20.07 -20.03
N SER A 256 -3.32 -20.98 -19.57
CA SER A 256 -4.14 -20.81 -18.37
C SER A 256 -3.49 -21.36 -17.11
N ALA A 257 -2.31 -21.98 -17.18
CA ALA A 257 -1.73 -22.76 -16.09
C ALA A 257 -1.45 -21.92 -14.83
N GLY A 258 -1.14 -20.63 -14.97
CA GLY A 258 -0.97 -19.71 -13.84
C GLY A 258 -2.21 -18.88 -13.49
N SER A 259 -3.32 -19.03 -14.22
CA SER A 259 -4.55 -18.24 -14.06
C SER A 259 -5.78 -19.13 -13.84
N SER A 260 -6.65 -19.27 -14.83
CA SER A 260 -7.90 -20.04 -14.71
C SER A 260 -7.67 -21.54 -14.50
N GLY A 261 -6.59 -22.11 -15.07
CA GLY A 261 -6.18 -23.49 -14.82
C GLY A 261 -5.80 -23.70 -13.36
N LEU A 262 -5.02 -22.78 -12.77
CA LEU A 262 -4.70 -22.85 -11.34
C LEU A 262 -5.93 -22.66 -10.45
N ALA A 263 -6.89 -21.81 -10.86
CA ALA A 263 -8.17 -21.68 -10.15
C ALA A 263 -8.95 -23.01 -10.15
N ASP A 264 -8.93 -23.74 -11.26
CA ASP A 264 -9.58 -25.04 -11.37
C ASP A 264 -8.85 -26.11 -10.54
N ALA A 265 -7.51 -26.09 -10.53
CA ALA A 265 -6.70 -26.92 -9.63
C ALA A 265 -6.99 -26.62 -8.15
N MET A 266 -7.14 -25.34 -7.80
CA MET A 266 -7.50 -24.93 -6.43
C MET A 266 -8.88 -25.46 -6.04
N ARG A 267 -9.88 -25.38 -6.93
CA ARG A 267 -11.21 -25.97 -6.70
C ARG A 267 -11.14 -27.49 -6.55
N ALA A 268 -10.34 -28.15 -7.38
CA ALA A 268 -10.15 -29.60 -7.32
C ALA A 268 -9.51 -30.01 -5.98
N PHE A 269 -8.49 -29.29 -5.52
CA PHE A 269 -7.86 -29.55 -4.23
C PHE A 269 -8.83 -29.32 -3.07
N LEU A 270 -9.59 -28.21 -3.08
CA LEU A 270 -10.60 -27.90 -2.06
C LEU A 270 -11.64 -29.01 -1.90
N ALA A 271 -12.03 -29.65 -3.00
CA ALA A 271 -12.98 -30.77 -3.02
C ALA A 271 -12.34 -32.13 -2.70
N SER A 272 -11.01 -32.21 -2.61
CA SER A 272 -10.29 -33.46 -2.38
C SER A 272 -10.29 -33.90 -0.92
N ALA A 273 -10.07 -35.20 -0.68
CA ALA A 273 -9.87 -35.73 0.66
C ALA A 273 -8.57 -35.26 1.34
N ARG A 274 -7.67 -34.59 0.59
CA ARG A 274 -6.41 -34.04 1.12
C ARG A 274 -6.60 -32.68 1.77
N ASN A 275 -7.64 -31.94 1.39
CA ASN A 275 -8.03 -30.73 2.08
C ASN A 275 -8.63 -31.09 3.45
N ARG A 276 -7.84 -30.91 4.51
CA ARG A 276 -8.28 -31.09 5.91
C ARG A 276 -8.43 -29.75 6.63
N SER A 277 -8.13 -28.64 5.98
CA SER A 277 -8.18 -27.30 6.55
C SER A 277 -9.57 -26.88 7.04
N GLY A 278 -10.63 -27.45 6.45
CA GLY A 278 -12.01 -27.03 6.65
C GLY A 278 -12.46 -25.89 5.75
N LEU A 279 -11.59 -25.36 4.89
CA LEU A 279 -11.94 -24.34 3.89
C LEU A 279 -12.72 -24.96 2.73
N THR A 280 -13.61 -24.15 2.17
CA THR A 280 -14.41 -24.43 0.98
C THR A 280 -14.11 -23.44 -0.13
N ALA A 281 -14.71 -23.64 -1.32
CA ALA A 281 -14.59 -22.69 -2.42
C ALA A 281 -15.20 -21.32 -2.08
N ASP A 282 -16.21 -21.29 -1.20
CA ASP A 282 -16.84 -20.04 -0.77
C ASP A 282 -15.87 -19.19 0.08
N ASP A 283 -15.06 -19.84 0.93
CA ASP A 283 -14.06 -19.16 1.75
C ASP A 283 -12.94 -18.52 0.92
N LEU A 284 -12.72 -19.01 -0.31
CA LEU A 284 -11.70 -18.51 -1.24
C LEU A 284 -12.31 -17.83 -2.48
N GLN A 285 -13.58 -17.44 -2.42
CA GLN A 285 -14.29 -16.91 -3.59
C GLN A 285 -13.56 -15.74 -4.25
N ALA A 286 -12.99 -14.81 -3.47
CA ALA A 286 -12.24 -13.68 -4.00
C ALA A 286 -10.97 -14.11 -4.75
N CYS A 287 -10.19 -15.05 -4.18
CA CYS A 287 -8.98 -15.57 -4.80
C CYS A 287 -9.31 -16.36 -6.09
N LEU A 288 -10.33 -17.22 -6.04
CA LEU A 288 -10.80 -17.99 -7.18
C LEU A 288 -11.35 -17.09 -8.31
N ALA A 289 -12.11 -16.05 -7.97
CA ALA A 289 -12.60 -15.06 -8.93
C ALA A 289 -11.43 -14.30 -9.58
N GLN A 290 -10.43 -13.90 -8.78
CA GLN A 290 -9.25 -13.22 -9.28
C GLN A 290 -8.46 -14.08 -10.27
N LEU A 291 -8.13 -15.32 -9.91
CA LEU A 291 -7.38 -16.23 -10.79
C LEU A 291 -8.16 -16.59 -12.06
N SER A 292 -9.46 -16.85 -11.95
CA SER A 292 -10.31 -17.21 -13.09
C SER A 292 -10.59 -16.05 -14.05
N GLY A 293 -10.61 -14.81 -13.55
CA GLY A 293 -10.78 -13.60 -14.36
C GLY A 293 -9.46 -12.95 -14.80
N ALA A 294 -8.31 -13.40 -14.29
CA ALA A 294 -7.02 -12.83 -14.61
C ALA A 294 -6.57 -13.21 -16.03
N GLY A 295 -6.17 -12.22 -16.83
CA GLY A 295 -5.49 -12.43 -18.11
C GLY A 295 -4.01 -12.79 -17.97
N GLY A 296 -3.59 -13.41 -16.86
CA GLY A 296 -2.20 -13.77 -16.58
C GLY A 296 -1.28 -12.61 -16.13
N GLN A 297 -1.60 -11.36 -16.45
CA GLN A 297 -0.76 -10.21 -16.11
C GLN A 297 -0.58 -10.04 -14.59
N LEU A 298 0.66 -10.16 -14.06
CA LEU A 298 0.87 -9.79 -12.66
C LEU A 298 0.87 -8.25 -12.54
N PRO A 299 0.16 -7.68 -11.55
CA PRO A 299 0.04 -6.24 -11.36
C PRO A 299 1.39 -5.53 -11.43
N GLY A 300 1.51 -4.50 -12.29
CA GLY A 300 2.74 -3.71 -12.45
C GLY A 300 3.69 -4.16 -13.57
N ALA A 301 3.23 -4.87 -14.59
CA ALA A 301 4.06 -5.28 -15.74
C ALA A 301 4.20 -4.23 -16.87
N GLY A 302 3.96 -2.94 -16.59
CA GLY A 302 4.21 -1.86 -17.54
C GLY A 302 4.36 -0.52 -16.84
N GLY A 303 5.57 -0.21 -16.38
CA GLY A 303 5.92 1.08 -15.76
C GLY A 303 5.86 1.10 -14.24
N SER A 304 7.04 1.32 -13.64
CA SER A 304 7.31 1.80 -12.26
C SER A 304 6.56 1.14 -11.09
N GLY A 305 7.17 0.09 -10.54
CA GLY A 305 7.43 -0.03 -9.10
C GLY A 305 6.23 -0.06 -8.14
N GLN A 306 5.51 -1.18 -8.07
CA GLN A 306 4.76 -1.53 -6.85
C GLN A 306 5.54 -2.57 -6.06
N GLY A 307 6.57 -2.13 -5.34
CA GLY A 307 7.30 -2.98 -4.40
C GLY A 307 7.21 -2.43 -3.01
N ALA A 308 6.73 -3.23 -2.04
CA ALA A 308 6.49 -2.84 -0.64
C ALA A 308 6.25 -1.32 -0.52
N GLY A 309 5.29 -0.87 -1.33
CA GLY A 309 5.20 0.52 -1.71
C GLY A 309 4.41 1.24 -0.64
N GLY A 310 4.85 2.43 -0.26
CA GLY A 310 4.03 3.31 0.53
C GLY A 310 2.67 3.41 -0.16
N THR A 311 1.60 3.16 0.55
CA THR A 311 0.25 3.22 -0.02
C THR A 311 -0.41 4.47 0.51
N MET A 312 -1.02 5.26 -0.36
CA MET A 312 -1.83 6.40 0.06
C MET A 312 -3.31 6.05 -0.07
N THR A 313 -4.02 6.04 1.04
CA THR A 313 -5.47 5.81 1.08
C THR A 313 -6.21 7.03 1.59
N GLY A 314 -7.40 7.24 1.06
CA GLY A 314 -8.10 8.49 1.29
C GLY A 314 -9.47 8.57 0.63
N THR A 315 -10.04 9.76 0.65
CA THR A 315 -11.31 10.05 -0.03
C THR A 315 -11.22 11.35 -0.81
N ALA A 316 -11.70 11.35 -2.05
CA ALA A 316 -12.01 12.55 -2.79
C ALA A 316 -13.43 13.02 -2.44
N PHE A 317 -13.62 14.31 -2.16
CA PHE A 317 -14.92 14.86 -1.79
C PHE A 317 -15.12 16.28 -2.31
N MET A 318 -16.17 16.45 -3.11
CA MET A 318 -16.78 17.71 -3.56
C MET A 318 -18.28 17.44 -3.70
N GLY A 319 -18.87 16.93 -2.61
CA GLY A 319 -20.09 16.15 -2.62
C GLY A 319 -19.81 14.68 -2.87
N ALA A 320 -20.85 13.84 -2.85
CA ALA A 320 -20.69 12.40 -3.07
C ALA A 320 -20.07 12.12 -4.45
N MET A 321 -18.79 11.70 -4.47
CA MET A 321 -18.03 11.45 -5.70
C MET A 321 -18.05 9.98 -6.10
N SER A 322 -18.09 9.72 -7.40
CA SER A 322 -17.92 8.39 -7.98
C SER A 322 -17.41 8.48 -9.42
N GLY A 323 -16.74 7.42 -9.88
CA GLY A 323 -16.04 7.44 -11.16
C GLY A 323 -14.84 8.38 -11.15
N GLY A 324 -14.03 8.32 -12.20
CA GLY A 324 -12.77 9.07 -12.29
C GLY A 324 -11.59 8.33 -11.68
N THR A 325 -10.42 8.96 -11.80
CA THR A 325 -9.13 8.39 -11.44
C THR A 325 -8.39 9.36 -10.54
N VAL A 326 -7.86 8.86 -9.43
CA VAL A 326 -6.84 9.56 -8.65
C VAL A 326 -5.46 9.14 -9.14
N THR A 327 -4.57 10.11 -9.35
CA THR A 327 -3.18 9.87 -9.70
C THR A 327 -2.28 10.59 -8.70
N ALA A 328 -1.32 9.87 -8.13
CA ALA A 328 -0.28 10.43 -7.28
C ALA A 328 0.94 10.80 -8.13
N TYR A 329 1.50 11.98 -7.90
CA TYR A 329 2.71 12.48 -8.54
C TYR A 329 3.77 12.76 -7.48
N ALA A 330 5.01 12.40 -7.80
CA ALA A 330 6.17 12.90 -7.08
C ALA A 330 6.23 14.41 -7.26
N VAL A 331 6.64 15.14 -6.23
CA VAL A 331 7.01 16.54 -6.40
C VAL A 331 8.52 16.66 -6.54
N THR A 332 8.97 17.23 -7.67
CA THR A 332 10.38 17.37 -8.02
C THR A 332 10.70 18.82 -8.29
N GLY A 333 11.65 19.40 -7.55
CA GLY A 333 12.04 20.80 -7.72
C GLY A 333 10.89 21.79 -7.49
N GLY A 334 9.90 21.43 -6.66
CA GLY A 334 8.72 22.25 -6.39
C GLY A 334 7.58 22.14 -7.41
N ALA A 335 7.75 21.34 -8.46
CA ALA A 335 6.72 21.15 -9.48
C ALA A 335 6.20 19.71 -9.49
N ARG A 336 5.02 19.52 -10.10
CA ARG A 336 4.51 18.18 -10.43
C ARG A 336 5.54 17.42 -11.25
N GLY A 337 6.00 16.30 -10.71
CA GLY A 337 6.97 15.41 -11.33
C GLY A 337 6.32 14.18 -11.93
N GLN A 338 7.03 13.06 -11.90
CA GLN A 338 6.56 11.79 -12.46
C GLN A 338 5.35 11.24 -11.69
N ALA A 339 4.44 10.56 -12.41
CA ALA A 339 3.39 9.78 -11.77
C ALA A 339 4.01 8.63 -10.97
N LEU A 340 3.54 8.46 -9.74
CA LEU A 340 3.92 7.38 -8.83
C LEU A 340 2.97 6.18 -8.95
N GLY A 341 1.69 6.47 -9.12
CA GLY A 341 0.65 5.46 -9.28
C GLY A 341 -0.70 6.12 -9.53
N ALA A 342 -1.65 5.32 -10.01
CA ALA A 342 -3.03 5.74 -10.23
C ALA A 342 -4.00 4.66 -9.76
N ALA A 343 -5.18 5.09 -9.29
CA ALA A 343 -6.24 4.20 -8.89
C ALA A 343 -7.61 4.80 -9.25
N PRO A 344 -8.61 3.96 -9.58
CA PRO A 344 -9.97 4.44 -9.74
C PRO A 344 -10.54 4.94 -8.40
N LEU A 345 -11.45 5.90 -8.46
CA LEU A 345 -12.28 6.24 -7.29
C LEU A 345 -13.33 5.15 -7.07
N GLY A 346 -13.37 4.62 -5.85
CA GLY A 346 -14.39 3.71 -5.35
C GLY A 346 -15.67 4.43 -4.92
N ALA A 347 -16.54 3.70 -4.22
CA ALA A 347 -17.75 4.27 -3.65
C ALA A 347 -17.43 5.42 -2.67
N ALA A 348 -18.24 6.48 -2.71
CA ALA A 348 -18.07 7.69 -1.88
C ALA A 348 -16.67 8.34 -2.02
N GLY A 349 -16.04 8.22 -3.20
CA GLY A 349 -14.76 8.84 -3.50
C GLY A 349 -13.54 8.17 -2.85
N ALA A 350 -13.68 6.98 -2.26
CA ALA A 350 -12.56 6.28 -1.64
C ALA A 350 -11.48 5.90 -2.66
N PHE A 351 -10.21 5.98 -2.28
CA PHE A 351 -9.10 5.56 -3.14
C PHE A 351 -7.97 4.89 -2.38
N SER A 352 -7.15 4.14 -3.11
CA SER A 352 -5.91 3.52 -2.63
C SER A 352 -4.87 3.53 -3.76
N VAL A 353 -3.87 4.40 -3.66
CA VAL A 353 -2.82 4.56 -4.67
C VAL A 353 -1.49 4.04 -4.14
N GLY A 354 -0.82 3.20 -4.92
CA GLY A 354 0.56 2.81 -4.64
C GLY A 354 1.53 3.94 -4.95
N LEU A 355 2.40 4.28 -3.98
CA LEU A 355 3.47 5.26 -4.11
C LEU A 355 4.84 4.63 -4.32
N GLY A 356 4.94 3.30 -4.20
CA GLY A 356 6.22 2.60 -4.27
C GLY A 356 7.18 3.02 -3.14
N PRO A 357 8.51 2.98 -3.33
CA PRO A 357 9.47 3.40 -2.32
C PRO A 357 9.60 4.93 -2.21
N TYR A 358 8.70 5.70 -2.81
CA TYR A 358 8.81 7.16 -2.85
C TYR A 358 8.79 7.75 -1.44
N ALA A 359 9.69 8.69 -1.20
CA ALA A 359 9.71 9.54 -0.02
C ALA A 359 9.78 11.00 -0.45
N GLY A 360 9.07 11.86 0.25
CA GLY A 360 8.97 13.29 -0.06
C GLY A 360 7.55 13.77 -0.33
N PRO A 361 7.37 15.00 -0.82
CA PRO A 361 6.05 15.57 -1.07
C PRO A 361 5.32 14.87 -2.22
N VAL A 362 4.03 14.59 -2.03
CA VAL A 362 3.18 13.94 -3.03
C VAL A 362 2.05 14.89 -3.43
N MET A 363 1.85 15.07 -4.74
CA MET A 363 0.67 15.74 -5.27
C MET A 363 -0.34 14.68 -5.71
N LEU A 364 -1.55 14.72 -5.15
CA LEU A 364 -2.69 13.96 -5.63
C LEU A 364 -3.48 14.80 -6.64
N GLU A 365 -3.96 14.15 -7.69
CA GLU A 365 -4.86 14.74 -8.67
C GLU A 365 -6.01 13.77 -8.96
N VAL A 366 -7.24 14.25 -8.84
CA VAL A 366 -8.46 13.52 -9.19
C VAL A 366 -9.05 14.18 -10.43
N ALA A 367 -9.28 13.38 -11.46
CA ALA A 367 -9.83 13.84 -12.74
C ALA A 367 -10.95 12.91 -13.23
N GLY A 368 -11.87 13.47 -14.01
CA GLY A 368 -12.91 12.72 -14.70
C GLY A 368 -13.98 12.08 -13.79
N ALA A 369 -14.13 12.58 -12.57
CA ALA A 369 -15.15 12.09 -11.64
C ALA A 369 -16.53 12.69 -11.93
N THR A 370 -17.56 12.04 -11.41
CA THR A 370 -18.92 12.59 -11.27
C THR A 370 -19.19 12.83 -9.80
N PHE A 371 -19.86 13.93 -9.47
CA PHE A 371 -20.18 14.29 -8.09
C PHE A 371 -21.62 14.79 -7.98
N VAL A 372 -22.17 14.74 -6.78
CA VAL A 372 -23.48 15.35 -6.46
C VAL A 372 -23.23 16.75 -5.94
N ASP A 373 -23.61 17.76 -6.71
CA ASP A 373 -23.51 19.16 -6.32
C ASP A 373 -24.42 19.45 -5.11
N GLU A 374 -23.85 19.98 -4.03
CA GLU A 374 -24.55 20.09 -2.75
C GLU A 374 -25.69 21.10 -2.79
N ALA A 375 -25.52 22.22 -3.50
CA ALA A 375 -26.52 23.29 -3.56
C ALA A 375 -27.73 22.94 -4.43
N THR A 376 -27.56 22.05 -5.41
CA THR A 376 -28.64 21.65 -6.33
C THR A 376 -29.14 20.22 -6.10
N GLY A 377 -28.33 19.36 -5.49
CA GLY A 377 -28.60 17.93 -5.33
C GLY A 377 -28.47 17.13 -6.64
N THR A 378 -27.92 17.74 -7.69
CA THR A 378 -27.83 17.13 -9.02
C THR A 378 -26.48 16.46 -9.21
N ALA A 379 -26.50 15.25 -9.78
CA ALA A 379 -25.27 14.56 -10.18
C ALA A 379 -24.75 15.16 -11.49
N MET A 380 -23.50 15.62 -11.50
CA MET A 380 -22.86 16.22 -12.67
C MET A 380 -21.40 15.79 -12.82
N PRO A 381 -20.89 15.64 -14.05
CA PRO A 381 -19.48 15.35 -14.27
C PRO A 381 -18.64 16.59 -13.92
N MET A 382 -17.38 16.36 -13.53
CA MET A 382 -16.37 17.42 -13.53
C MET A 382 -16.23 17.99 -14.95
N ALA A 383 -16.01 19.30 -15.07
CA ALA A 383 -15.80 19.89 -16.39
C ALA A 383 -14.50 19.36 -17.01
N SER A 384 -14.43 19.38 -18.35
CA SER A 384 -13.23 18.94 -19.06
C SER A 384 -12.03 19.80 -18.66
N GLY A 385 -11.01 19.18 -18.07
CA GLY A 385 -9.79 19.86 -17.61
C GLY A 385 -9.81 20.28 -16.14
N ASP A 386 -10.97 20.23 -15.48
CA ASP A 386 -11.05 20.46 -14.04
C ASP A 386 -10.50 19.25 -13.27
N VAL A 387 -9.81 19.54 -12.17
CA VAL A 387 -9.22 18.56 -11.28
C VAL A 387 -9.43 18.95 -9.81
N LEU A 388 -9.51 17.97 -8.92
CA LEU A 388 -9.28 18.19 -7.50
C LEU A 388 -7.84 17.79 -7.19
N THR A 389 -7.15 18.60 -6.37
CA THR A 389 -5.77 18.32 -6.00
C THR A 389 -5.57 18.35 -4.49
N ALA A 390 -4.48 17.73 -4.05
CA ALA A 390 -3.98 17.87 -2.69
C ALA A 390 -2.45 17.76 -2.74
N CYS A 391 -1.76 18.50 -1.87
CA CYS A 391 -0.32 18.37 -1.72
C CYS A 391 0.00 17.85 -0.31
N VAL A 392 0.37 16.56 -0.22
CA VAL A 392 0.81 15.93 1.02
C VAL A 392 2.27 16.33 1.26
N PRO A 393 2.60 17.01 2.38
CA PRO A 393 3.91 17.64 2.57
C PRO A 393 5.09 16.66 2.53
N SER A 394 4.90 15.45 3.05
CA SER A 394 5.92 14.41 3.03
C SER A 394 5.30 13.05 3.28
N VAL A 395 5.74 12.05 2.54
CA VAL A 395 5.55 10.63 2.86
C VAL A 395 6.91 10.00 3.15
N ALA A 396 6.95 9.05 4.08
CA ALA A 396 8.14 8.24 4.30
C ALA A 396 8.22 7.10 3.27
N ALA A 397 9.44 6.74 2.87
CA ALA A 397 9.66 5.66 1.91
C ALA A 397 8.98 4.37 2.39
N GLY A 398 8.14 3.77 1.54
CA GLY A 398 7.45 2.53 1.87
C GLY A 398 6.33 2.64 2.91
N ALA A 399 5.99 3.86 3.39
CA ALA A 399 4.99 4.04 4.44
C ALA A 399 3.55 4.11 3.92
N THR A 400 2.63 3.45 4.63
CA THR A 400 1.20 3.64 4.40
C THR A 400 0.75 4.96 5.02
N THR A 401 0.22 5.86 4.19
CA THR A 401 -0.41 7.11 4.59
C THR A 401 -1.91 6.98 4.38
N SER A 402 -2.68 6.94 5.46
CA SER A 402 -4.13 6.74 5.40
C SER A 402 -4.90 7.96 5.88
N GLY A 403 -6.12 8.13 5.36
CA GLY A 403 -7.00 9.22 5.78
C GLY A 403 -6.67 10.55 5.12
N VAL A 404 -6.10 10.53 3.91
CA VAL A 404 -5.86 11.75 3.12
C VAL A 404 -7.14 12.15 2.39
N HIS A 405 -7.55 13.41 2.51
CA HIS A 405 -8.72 13.93 1.83
C HIS A 405 -8.31 14.82 0.65
N VAL A 406 -8.95 14.61 -0.52
CA VAL A 406 -8.79 15.47 -1.71
C VAL A 406 -10.09 16.25 -1.90
N THR A 407 -10.07 17.52 -1.56
CA THR A 407 -11.24 18.40 -1.47
C THR A 407 -10.96 19.76 -2.11
N PRO A 408 -11.97 20.60 -2.37
CA PRO A 408 -11.75 21.98 -2.81
C PRO A 408 -10.78 22.78 -1.93
N LEU A 409 -10.78 22.55 -0.61
CA LEU A 409 -9.84 23.21 0.31
C LEU A 409 -8.40 22.74 0.07
N THR A 410 -8.17 21.45 -0.16
CA THR A 410 -6.83 20.94 -0.45
C THR A 410 -6.35 21.34 -1.84
N THR A 411 -7.27 21.58 -2.79
CA THR A 411 -6.95 22.13 -4.11
C THR A 411 -6.43 23.57 -3.97
N MET A 412 -7.10 24.40 -3.17
CA MET A 412 -6.60 25.75 -2.85
C MET A 412 -5.22 25.72 -2.16
N ALA A 413 -5.03 24.83 -1.18
CA ALA A 413 -3.74 24.67 -0.51
C ALA A 413 -2.63 24.23 -1.46
N GLN A 414 -2.92 23.31 -2.38
CA GLN A 414 -1.97 22.88 -3.41
C GLN A 414 -1.61 24.01 -4.37
N ALA A 415 -2.60 24.78 -4.85
CA ALA A 415 -2.38 25.92 -5.73
C ALA A 415 -1.53 27.00 -5.06
N MET A 416 -1.81 27.31 -3.79
CA MET A 416 -1.02 28.25 -3.00
C MET A 416 0.42 27.75 -2.79
N ALA A 417 0.61 26.47 -2.45
CA ALA A 417 1.95 25.89 -2.34
C ALA A 417 2.72 25.96 -3.67
N GLN A 418 2.04 25.76 -4.80
CA GLN A 418 2.64 25.88 -6.12
C GLN A 418 3.00 27.32 -6.48
N GLY A 419 2.23 28.31 -6.03
CA GLY A 419 2.49 29.74 -6.22
C GLY A 419 3.63 30.30 -5.35
N THR A 420 4.01 29.61 -4.27
CA THR A 420 5.15 30.04 -3.44
C THR A 420 6.50 29.94 -4.18
N PRO A 421 7.47 30.84 -3.91
CA PRO A 421 8.82 30.72 -4.44
C PRO A 421 9.46 29.36 -4.09
N GLY A 422 9.85 28.61 -5.11
CA GLY A 422 10.36 27.24 -4.96
C GLY A 422 9.29 26.15 -5.04
N GLY A 423 8.03 26.51 -5.25
CA GLY A 423 6.91 25.61 -5.51
C GLY A 423 6.53 24.72 -4.33
N MET A 424 5.97 23.55 -4.61
CA MET A 424 5.44 22.58 -3.64
C MET A 424 6.53 21.82 -2.85
N THR A 425 7.31 22.51 -2.03
CA THR A 425 8.22 21.88 -1.06
C THR A 425 7.47 21.32 0.14
N THR A 426 8.10 20.47 0.95
CA THR A 426 7.50 20.02 2.24
C THR A 426 7.09 21.19 3.13
N ALA A 427 7.90 22.26 3.16
CA ALA A 427 7.62 23.43 3.98
C ALA A 427 6.43 24.24 3.44
N SER A 428 6.42 24.56 2.14
CA SER A 428 5.35 25.34 1.53
C SER A 428 4.04 24.55 1.45
N ALA A 429 4.08 23.24 1.20
CA ALA A 429 2.90 22.38 1.28
C ALA A 429 2.34 22.33 2.71
N GLY A 430 3.19 22.16 3.72
CA GLY A 430 2.76 22.17 5.13
C GLY A 430 2.15 23.51 5.54
N ALA A 431 2.82 24.62 5.21
CA ALA A 431 2.33 25.97 5.47
C ALA A 431 1.00 26.23 4.76
N ALA A 432 0.87 25.82 3.51
CA ALA A 432 -0.34 26.08 2.75
C ALA A 432 -1.56 25.30 3.25
N ASN A 433 -1.38 24.03 3.60
CA ASN A 433 -2.45 23.24 4.23
C ASN A 433 -2.88 23.87 5.56
N ALA A 434 -1.94 24.32 6.39
CA ALA A 434 -2.25 24.97 7.67
C ALA A 434 -2.92 26.35 7.50
N GLY A 435 -2.47 27.15 6.52
CA GLY A 435 -3.02 28.46 6.22
C GLY A 435 -4.46 28.37 5.73
N VAL A 436 -4.73 27.49 4.75
CA VAL A 436 -6.10 27.24 4.27
C VAL A 436 -6.99 26.66 5.36
N GLY A 437 -6.48 25.69 6.14
CA GLY A 437 -7.21 25.13 7.28
C GLY A 437 -7.59 26.18 8.31
N SER A 438 -6.70 27.12 8.60
CA SER A 438 -6.98 28.25 9.51
C SER A 438 -7.99 29.22 8.90
N TYR A 439 -7.84 29.56 7.61
CA TYR A 439 -8.73 30.48 6.89
C TYR A 439 -10.18 29.98 6.82
N PHE A 440 -10.39 28.66 6.72
CA PHE A 440 -11.71 28.04 6.70
C PHE A 440 -12.14 27.39 8.01
N MET A 441 -11.37 27.56 9.10
CA MET A 441 -11.62 26.91 10.40
C MET A 441 -11.77 25.38 10.31
N ALA A 442 -11.16 24.76 9.29
CA ALA A 442 -11.26 23.34 8.98
C ALA A 442 -10.14 22.50 9.63
N GLY A 443 -9.24 23.12 10.39
CA GLY A 443 -8.13 22.43 11.05
C GLY A 443 -7.16 21.79 10.05
N ASP A 444 -6.91 20.49 10.21
CA ASP A 444 -6.09 19.72 9.26
C ASP A 444 -6.92 19.35 8.02
N VAL A 445 -6.80 20.14 6.95
CA VAL A 445 -7.55 19.93 5.69
C VAL A 445 -7.22 18.61 4.97
N LEU A 446 -6.08 17.98 5.28
CA LEU A 446 -5.69 16.69 4.70
C LEU A 446 -6.23 15.52 5.52
N GLY A 447 -6.20 15.61 6.85
CA GLY A 447 -6.60 14.53 7.77
C GLY A 447 -8.03 14.62 8.30
N THR A 448 -8.71 15.76 8.12
CA THR A 448 -10.09 15.99 8.57
C THR A 448 -11.06 15.67 7.45
N MET A 449 -11.89 14.65 7.65
CA MET A 449 -12.92 14.31 6.67
C MET A 449 -14.03 15.36 6.67
N PRO A 450 -14.39 15.97 5.52
CA PRO A 450 -15.51 16.89 5.46
C PRO A 450 -16.82 16.17 5.80
N MET A 451 -17.65 16.81 6.61
CA MET A 451 -19.02 16.37 6.83
C MET A 451 -19.84 16.55 5.55
N ASP A 452 -20.56 15.51 5.10
CA ASP A 452 -21.43 15.61 3.93
C ASP A 452 -22.78 16.25 4.33
N PRO A 453 -23.10 17.47 3.86
CA PRO A 453 -24.30 18.16 4.27
C PRO A 453 -25.58 17.62 3.63
N SER A 454 -25.47 16.80 2.59
CA SER A 454 -26.60 16.16 1.91
C SER A 454 -27.12 14.93 2.67
N VAL A 455 -26.31 14.39 3.59
CA VAL A 455 -26.65 13.23 4.43
C VAL A 455 -27.45 13.69 5.65
N ALA A 456 -28.62 13.08 5.86
CA ALA A 456 -29.50 13.45 6.96
C ALA A 456 -28.84 13.19 8.32
N GLY A 457 -28.75 14.24 9.15
CA GLY A 457 -28.23 14.15 10.52
C GLY A 457 -26.70 14.01 10.64
N SER A 458 -25.95 14.14 9.55
CA SER A 458 -24.48 14.02 9.55
C SER A 458 -23.77 15.01 10.47
N GLY A 459 -24.41 16.14 10.81
CA GLY A 459 -23.85 17.16 11.70
C GLY A 459 -23.82 16.80 13.18
N ALA A 460 -24.65 15.84 13.63
CA ALA A 460 -24.79 15.51 15.05
C ALA A 460 -23.57 14.79 15.64
N GLY A 461 -22.83 14.03 14.81
CA GLY A 461 -21.60 13.31 15.19
C GLY A 461 -20.31 13.97 14.70
N ALA A 462 -20.40 15.02 13.88
CA ALA A 462 -19.24 15.70 13.32
C ALA A 462 -18.56 16.62 14.34
N THR A 463 -17.22 16.70 14.29
CA THR A 463 -16.48 17.75 15.02
C THR A 463 -16.74 19.12 14.39
N GLN A 464 -16.33 20.20 15.07
CA GLN A 464 -16.49 21.55 14.51
C GLN A 464 -15.72 21.69 13.20
N ASP A 465 -14.46 21.28 13.17
CA ASP A 465 -13.61 21.31 11.97
C ASP A 465 -14.25 20.54 10.79
N GLN A 466 -14.82 19.35 11.05
CA GLN A 466 -15.52 18.58 10.01
C GLN A 466 -16.76 19.31 9.47
N ARG A 467 -17.52 20.00 10.35
CA ARG A 467 -18.67 20.81 9.94
C ARG A 467 -18.22 21.99 9.11
N ASP A 468 -17.23 22.73 9.57
CA ASP A 468 -16.70 23.93 8.91
C ASP A 468 -16.11 23.58 7.52
N HIS A 469 -15.38 22.47 7.43
CA HIS A 469 -14.85 21.93 6.17
C HIS A 469 -15.96 21.58 5.17
N GLY A 470 -16.93 20.77 5.58
CA GLY A 470 -18.06 20.37 4.72
C GLY A 470 -18.93 21.53 4.29
N MET A 471 -19.22 22.46 5.20
CA MET A 471 -20.05 23.63 4.94
C MET A 471 -19.34 24.66 4.05
N ALA A 472 -18.01 24.77 4.11
CA ALA A 472 -17.23 25.59 3.18
C ALA A 472 -17.31 25.06 1.75
N ILE A 473 -17.23 23.74 1.56
CA ILE A 473 -17.37 23.11 0.23
C ILE A 473 -18.77 23.36 -0.33
N ALA A 474 -19.81 23.13 0.46
CA ALA A 474 -21.18 23.39 0.02
C ALA A 474 -21.47 24.88 -0.23
N ALA A 475 -20.80 25.79 0.50
CA ALA A 475 -20.88 27.23 0.22
C ALA A 475 -20.28 27.59 -1.15
N MET A 476 -19.25 26.89 -1.62
CA MET A 476 -18.71 27.10 -2.99
C MET A 476 -19.74 26.68 -4.04
N SER A 477 -20.38 25.53 -3.85
CA SER A 477 -21.48 25.05 -4.71
C SER A 477 -22.65 26.06 -4.73
N GLU A 478 -23.04 26.57 -3.55
CA GLU A 478 -24.11 27.57 -3.43
C GLU A 478 -23.73 28.92 -4.05
N TYR A 479 -22.47 29.33 -3.93
CA TYR A 479 -21.96 30.53 -4.58
C TYR A 479 -21.99 30.38 -6.10
N ALA A 480 -21.55 29.23 -6.64
CA ALA A 480 -21.60 28.91 -8.07
C ALA A 480 -23.05 29.00 -8.61
N ARG A 481 -24.00 28.43 -7.87
CA ARG A 481 -25.43 28.55 -8.17
C ARG A 481 -25.91 30.00 -8.19
N THR A 482 -25.49 30.80 -7.20
CA THR A 482 -25.89 32.21 -7.04
C THR A 482 -25.37 33.09 -8.16
N VAL A 483 -24.13 32.86 -8.62
CA VAL A 483 -23.53 33.62 -9.73
C VAL A 483 -23.97 33.10 -11.12
N GLY A 484 -24.89 32.12 -11.15
CA GLY A 484 -25.50 31.63 -12.39
C GLY A 484 -24.59 30.74 -13.23
N MET A 485 -23.66 29.99 -12.61
CA MET A 485 -22.91 28.96 -13.33
C MET A 485 -23.84 27.83 -13.73
N THR A 486 -24.04 27.66 -15.04
CA THR A 486 -24.92 26.63 -15.63
C THR A 486 -24.15 25.39 -16.10
N GLY A 487 -22.82 25.44 -16.08
CA GLY A 487 -21.94 24.30 -16.30
C GLY A 487 -21.74 23.47 -15.03
N SER A 488 -20.60 22.78 -14.93
CA SER A 488 -20.22 22.06 -13.71
C SER A 488 -19.73 23.03 -12.63
N SER A 489 -20.17 22.84 -11.39
CA SER A 489 -19.68 23.63 -10.24
C SER A 489 -18.21 23.33 -9.89
N SER A 490 -17.60 22.30 -10.49
CA SER A 490 -16.15 22.07 -10.43
C SER A 490 -15.32 23.25 -10.97
N ALA A 491 -15.85 24.02 -11.92
CA ALA A 491 -15.18 25.22 -12.42
C ALA A 491 -15.08 26.35 -11.37
N MET A 492 -16.00 26.39 -10.38
CA MET A 492 -15.89 27.31 -9.24
C MET A 492 -14.72 26.91 -8.35
N VAL A 493 -14.48 25.62 -8.18
CA VAL A 493 -13.36 25.11 -7.38
C VAL A 493 -12.03 25.45 -8.06
N THR A 494 -11.95 25.30 -9.38
CA THR A 494 -10.80 25.76 -10.16
C THR A 494 -10.55 27.25 -9.94
N ALA A 495 -11.57 28.10 -10.10
CA ALA A 495 -11.43 29.55 -9.90
C ALA A 495 -11.03 29.94 -8.46
N MET A 496 -11.58 29.27 -7.44
CA MET A 496 -11.18 29.49 -6.04
C MET A 496 -9.73 29.07 -5.78
N ALA A 497 -9.25 28.00 -6.41
CA ALA A 497 -7.85 27.59 -6.33
C ALA A 497 -6.92 28.58 -7.03
N GLU A 498 -7.34 29.13 -8.17
CA GLU A 498 -6.63 30.21 -8.86
C GLU A 498 -6.51 31.47 -7.98
N ASP A 499 -7.59 31.85 -7.28
CA ASP A 499 -7.64 33.00 -6.36
C ASP A 499 -6.74 32.77 -5.14
N ALA A 500 -6.76 31.56 -4.58
CA ALA A 500 -5.91 31.21 -3.45
C ALA A 500 -4.41 31.14 -3.80
N SER A 501 -4.06 31.02 -5.08
CA SER A 501 -2.70 30.66 -5.51
C SER A 501 -1.62 31.68 -5.14
N ASP A 502 -1.99 32.96 -4.99
CA ASP A 502 -1.09 34.04 -4.55
C ASP A 502 -1.22 34.36 -3.05
N GLY A 503 -2.00 33.57 -2.31
CA GLY A 503 -2.24 33.71 -0.89
C GLY A 503 -3.30 34.75 -0.51
N VAL A 504 -4.02 35.33 -1.49
CA VAL A 504 -5.04 36.33 -1.23
C VAL A 504 -6.31 36.06 -2.04
N MET A 505 -7.40 35.69 -1.35
CA MET A 505 -8.73 35.51 -1.93
C MET A 505 -9.38 36.86 -2.32
N ASN A 506 -8.98 37.43 -3.46
CA ASN A 506 -9.36 38.76 -3.94
C ASN A 506 -9.97 38.77 -5.35
N GLY A 507 -10.37 37.61 -5.88
CA GLY A 507 -10.87 37.39 -7.23
C GLY A 507 -9.80 37.51 -8.33
N MET A 508 -8.51 37.48 -7.99
CA MET A 508 -7.40 37.62 -8.93
C MET A 508 -6.31 36.59 -8.66
N MET A 509 -5.60 36.20 -9.73
CA MET A 509 -4.39 35.40 -9.68
C MET A 509 -3.19 36.29 -10.03
N GLY A 510 -2.38 36.67 -9.04
CA GLY A 510 -1.18 37.49 -9.28
C GLY A 510 -1.50 38.84 -9.93
N GLY A 511 -2.66 39.42 -9.61
CA GLY A 511 -3.17 40.67 -10.17
C GLY A 511 -3.92 40.55 -11.50
N THR A 512 -4.10 39.33 -12.02
CA THR A 512 -4.92 39.06 -13.21
C THR A 512 -6.30 38.57 -12.79
N GLY A 513 -7.37 39.17 -13.32
CA GLY A 513 -8.74 38.72 -13.00
C GLY A 513 -9.00 37.28 -13.46
N ILE A 514 -9.71 36.52 -12.62
CA ILE A 514 -10.02 35.10 -12.86
C ILE A 514 -11.31 34.96 -13.66
N SER A 515 -11.30 34.12 -14.70
CA SER A 515 -12.47 33.84 -15.53
C SER A 515 -13.26 32.65 -14.99
N MET A 516 -14.55 32.82 -14.75
CA MET A 516 -15.40 31.82 -14.07
C MET A 516 -16.00 30.74 -14.99
N GLY A 517 -15.44 30.53 -16.19
CA GLY A 517 -15.84 29.43 -17.09
C GLY A 517 -17.35 29.36 -17.43
N GLY A 518 -17.78 30.03 -18.50
CA GLY A 518 -19.17 29.99 -18.98
C GLY A 518 -19.47 30.76 -20.27
N GLY A 519 -18.44 31.11 -21.04
CA GLY A 519 -18.54 31.97 -22.22
C GLY A 519 -18.74 31.22 -23.54
N GLY A 520 -19.89 30.58 -23.72
CA GLY A 520 -20.41 30.40 -25.08
C GLY A 520 -20.80 31.78 -25.66
N MET A 521 -20.68 31.98 -26.97
CA MET A 521 -20.95 33.26 -27.68
C MET A 521 -22.39 33.82 -27.56
N MET A 522 -23.21 33.32 -26.64
CA MET A 522 -24.55 33.81 -26.32
C MET A 522 -24.58 34.08 -24.81
N GLY A 523 -24.48 35.37 -24.43
CA GLY A 523 -24.20 35.83 -23.08
C GLY A 523 -25.15 35.32 -21.99
N GLY A 524 -24.57 35.04 -20.81
CA GLY A 524 -25.30 34.70 -19.59
C GLY A 524 -24.47 34.13 -18.44
N GLY A 525 -23.19 33.78 -18.64
CA GLY A 525 -22.30 33.31 -17.56
C GLY A 525 -21.55 34.44 -16.84
N PRO A 526 -21.11 34.23 -15.58
CA PRO A 526 -20.30 35.20 -14.86
C PRO A 526 -18.97 35.45 -15.60
N GLY A 527 -18.73 36.70 -15.99
CA GLY A 527 -17.58 37.06 -16.83
C GLY A 527 -16.23 37.00 -16.12
N MET A 528 -16.17 37.46 -14.87
CA MET A 528 -14.97 37.45 -14.03
C MET A 528 -15.35 37.16 -12.57
N MET A 529 -14.45 36.56 -11.81
CA MET A 529 -14.60 36.31 -10.38
C MET A 529 -14.70 37.64 -9.63
N ALA A 530 -15.68 37.76 -8.74
CA ALA A 530 -15.84 38.96 -7.93
C ALA A 530 -14.74 39.07 -6.88
N ALA A 531 -14.27 40.28 -6.58
CA ALA A 531 -13.16 40.48 -5.66
C ALA A 531 -13.43 40.05 -4.21
N ASN A 532 -14.70 39.84 -3.87
CA ASN A 532 -15.15 39.36 -2.57
C ASN A 532 -15.63 37.91 -2.60
N ALA A 533 -15.41 37.17 -3.70
CA ALA A 533 -15.91 35.81 -3.88
C ALA A 533 -15.46 34.89 -2.73
N GLY A 534 -14.15 34.81 -2.45
CA GLY A 534 -13.60 34.00 -1.36
C GLY A 534 -13.72 34.58 0.05
N THR A 535 -14.41 35.72 0.22
CA THR A 535 -14.64 36.38 1.52
C THR A 535 -16.14 36.52 1.78
N ARG A 536 -16.70 37.72 1.58
CA ARG A 536 -18.12 38.01 1.83
C ARG A 536 -19.06 37.19 0.94
N GLY A 537 -18.65 36.89 -0.30
CA GLY A 537 -19.38 36.04 -1.23
C GLY A 537 -19.63 34.65 -0.64
N LEU A 538 -18.56 33.95 -0.25
CA LEU A 538 -18.66 32.65 0.43
C LEU A 538 -19.38 32.75 1.78
N SER A 539 -19.19 33.80 2.59
CA SER A 539 -19.92 33.96 3.86
C SER A 539 -21.45 34.03 3.66
N GLY A 540 -21.88 34.73 2.60
CA GLY A 540 -23.29 34.85 2.24
C GLY A 540 -23.85 33.55 1.66
N ALA A 541 -23.07 32.88 0.81
CA ALA A 541 -23.42 31.57 0.27
C ALA A 541 -23.54 30.50 1.37
N MET A 542 -22.62 30.49 2.34
CA MET A 542 -22.67 29.58 3.48
C MET A 542 -23.92 29.79 4.34
N THR A 543 -24.27 31.06 4.63
CA THR A 543 -25.50 31.40 5.36
C THR A 543 -26.74 30.93 4.60
N THR A 544 -26.74 31.12 3.27
CA THR A 544 -27.84 30.71 2.39
C THR A 544 -27.99 29.18 2.35
N PHE A 545 -26.88 28.46 2.16
CA PHE A 545 -26.85 27.01 2.13
C PHE A 545 -27.28 26.40 3.47
N ALA A 546 -26.78 26.94 4.59
CA ALA A 546 -27.11 26.46 5.94
C ALA A 546 -28.61 26.52 6.24
N GLY A 547 -29.32 27.51 5.69
CA GLY A 547 -30.78 27.63 5.81
C GLY A 547 -31.59 26.93 4.71
N SER A 548 -30.92 26.28 3.75
CA SER A 548 -31.58 25.67 2.60
C SER A 548 -32.12 24.27 2.91
N ALA A 549 -33.08 23.80 2.11
CA ALA A 549 -33.58 22.42 2.19
C ALA A 549 -32.54 21.35 1.77
N MET A 550 -31.48 21.78 1.06
CA MET A 550 -30.39 20.88 0.64
C MET A 550 -29.47 20.51 1.81
N ASN A 551 -29.38 21.37 2.82
CA ASN A 551 -28.69 21.05 4.05
C ASN A 551 -29.53 20.11 4.92
N ARG A 552 -29.21 18.81 4.85
CA ARG A 552 -29.86 17.74 5.62
C ARG A 552 -29.07 17.35 6.86
N SER A 553 -27.85 17.87 7.03
CA SER A 553 -26.95 17.54 8.14
C SER A 553 -27.51 17.84 9.54
N GLY A 554 -28.42 18.80 9.65
CA GLY A 554 -28.86 19.36 10.93
C GLY A 554 -27.94 20.46 11.48
N VAL A 555 -26.83 20.78 10.81
CA VAL A 555 -26.00 21.95 11.14
C VAL A 555 -26.78 23.21 10.78
N THR A 556 -26.98 24.11 11.74
CA THR A 556 -27.69 25.38 11.51
C THR A 556 -26.70 26.49 11.19
N ALA A 557 -27.20 27.65 10.72
CA ALA A 557 -26.36 28.84 10.54
C ALA A 557 -25.60 29.23 11.83
N ALA A 558 -26.23 29.06 13.00
CA ALA A 558 -25.57 29.28 14.29
C ALA A 558 -24.39 28.31 14.53
N GLY A 559 -24.45 27.09 13.99
CA GLY A 559 -23.41 26.07 14.12
C GLY A 559 -22.14 26.36 13.29
N VAL A 560 -22.22 27.25 12.31
CA VAL A 560 -21.09 27.70 11.47
C VAL A 560 -20.85 29.21 11.57
N GLN A 561 -21.49 29.89 12.53
CA GLN A 561 -21.47 31.35 12.60
C GLN A 561 -20.07 31.92 12.75
N ALA A 562 -19.20 31.24 13.51
CA ALA A 562 -17.81 31.68 13.68
C ALA A 562 -17.05 31.71 12.33
N LEU A 563 -17.24 30.70 11.49
CA LEU A 563 -16.66 30.66 10.16
C LEU A 563 -17.27 31.73 9.24
N VAL A 564 -18.58 31.91 9.29
CA VAL A 564 -19.27 32.98 8.53
C VAL A 564 -18.70 34.35 8.90
N ASP A 565 -18.54 34.64 10.19
CA ASP A 565 -18.01 35.91 10.69
C ASP A 565 -16.55 36.10 10.27
N GLN A 566 -15.74 35.03 10.34
CA GLN A 566 -14.35 35.04 9.90
C GLN A 566 -14.22 35.40 8.42
N LEU A 567 -14.98 34.74 7.54
CA LEU A 567 -14.97 35.02 6.10
C LEU A 567 -15.52 36.42 5.77
N ALA A 568 -16.53 36.89 6.51
CA ALA A 568 -17.13 38.21 6.30
C ALA A 568 -16.18 39.37 6.70
N ALA A 569 -15.37 39.15 7.74
CA ALA A 569 -14.38 40.11 8.25
C ALA A 569 -13.01 40.01 7.57
N SER A 570 -12.74 38.91 6.86
CA SER A 570 -11.46 38.64 6.19
C SER A 570 -11.11 39.68 5.12
N SER A 571 -9.82 40.04 5.06
CA SER A 571 -9.23 40.82 3.95
C SER A 571 -8.87 39.95 2.74
N GLY A 572 -9.16 38.65 2.78
CA GLY A 572 -8.80 37.66 1.78
C GLY A 572 -7.43 37.01 2.00
N THR A 573 -6.58 37.57 2.86
CA THR A 573 -5.24 37.04 3.12
C THR A 573 -5.30 35.69 3.85
N ILE A 574 -4.71 34.67 3.26
CA ILE A 574 -4.53 33.36 3.87
C ILE A 574 -3.27 33.43 4.76
N PRO A 575 -3.36 33.05 6.05
CA PRO A 575 -2.29 33.25 7.04
C PRO A 575 -1.08 32.32 6.85
#